data_AF-A0A8S3EZB4-F1
#
_entry.id   AF-A0A8S3EZB4-F1
#
_cell.length_a   1.000
_cell.length_b   1.000
_cell.length_c   1.000
_cell.angle_alpha   90.00
_cell.angle_beta   90.00
_cell.angle_gamma   90.00
#
_symmetry.space_group_name_H-M   'P 1'
#
loop_
_entity.id
_entity.type
_entity.pdbx_description
1 polymer ?
#
loop_
_entity_poly.entity_id
_entity_poly.type
_entity_poly.pdbx_seq_one_letter_code
_entity_poly.pdbx_strand_id
1 'polypeptide(L)' 'MSTSKLSAKRGRRSLPIGLKILVTPLSTLACSGNRRGAMNNEEQGTIRGAPWYVGAIGNARWTG' A
#
# COMPACT_ATOMS: atom_id res chain seq x y z
N MET A 1 -27.79 -11.68 44.55
CA MET A 1 -26.69 -11.43 43.58
C MET A 1 -27.17 -10.36 42.61
N SER A 2 -26.65 -9.13 42.73
CA SER A 2 -27.00 -7.99 41.87
C SER A 2 -25.75 -7.61 41.08
N THR A 3 -25.80 -7.71 39.75
CA THR A 3 -24.67 -7.40 38.87
C THR A 3 -24.64 -5.91 38.57
N SER A 4 -23.62 -5.23 39.07
CA SER A 4 -23.39 -3.81 38.81
C SER A 4 -23.13 -3.58 37.32
N LYS A 5 -24.01 -2.81 36.65
CA LYS A 5 -23.78 -2.33 35.28
C LYS A 5 -22.60 -1.37 35.26
N LEU A 6 -21.43 -1.84 34.81
CA LEU A 6 -20.32 -0.99 34.36
C LEU A 6 -20.73 -0.28 33.06
N SER A 7 -21.25 0.94 33.19
CA SER A 7 -21.48 1.85 32.08
C SER A 7 -20.12 2.38 31.60
N ALA A 8 -19.54 1.72 30.61
CA ALA A 8 -18.39 2.23 29.89
C ALA A 8 -18.82 3.46 29.08
N LYS A 9 -18.65 4.66 29.65
CA LYS A 9 -18.64 5.91 28.88
C LYS A 9 -17.51 5.80 27.86
N ARG A 10 -17.82 5.34 26.64
CA ARG A 10 -16.97 5.57 25.45
C ARG A 10 -16.92 7.07 25.24
N GLY A 11 -15.94 7.71 25.85
CA GLY A 11 -15.53 9.06 25.49
C GLY A 11 -15.11 9.02 24.03
N ARG A 12 -16.01 9.43 23.14
CA ARG A 12 -15.68 9.80 21.76
C ARG A 12 -14.77 11.03 21.89
N ARG A 13 -13.46 10.81 22.04
CA ARG A 13 -12.47 11.89 21.96
C ARG A 13 -12.59 12.44 20.54
N SER A 14 -13.32 13.53 20.39
CA SER A 14 -13.28 14.33 19.18
C SER A 14 -11.83 14.75 19.00
N LEU A 15 -11.20 14.25 17.93
CA LEU A 15 -9.93 14.80 17.49
C LEU A 15 -10.16 16.31 17.26
N PRO A 16 -9.27 17.19 17.72
CA PRO A 16 -9.42 18.62 17.48
C PRO A 16 -9.56 18.84 15.96
N ILE A 17 -10.55 19.65 15.58
CA ILE A 17 -10.80 20.09 14.21
C ILE A 17 -9.52 20.80 13.74
N GLY A 18 -8.61 20.05 13.09
CA GLY A 18 -7.28 20.55 12.72
C GLY A 18 -6.14 19.54 12.80
N LEU A 19 -6.28 18.39 13.46
CA LEU A 19 -5.24 17.35 13.43
C LEU A 19 -5.32 16.55 12.11
N LYS A 20 -4.70 17.07 11.05
CA LYS A 20 -4.37 16.26 9.87
C LYS A 20 -3.33 15.24 10.31
N ILE A 21 -3.73 13.98 10.48
CA ILE A 21 -2.78 12.89 10.68
C ILE A 21 -1.98 12.80 9.37
N LEU A 22 -0.73 13.26 9.39
CA LEU A 22 0.21 13.01 8.31
C LEU A 22 0.51 11.51 8.32
N VAL A 23 -0.17 10.76 7.47
CA VAL A 23 0.07 9.32 7.30
C VAL A 23 1.23 9.19 6.32
N THR A 24 2.33 8.59 6.78
CA THR A 24 3.46 8.24 5.90
C THR A 24 3.43 6.74 5.59
N PRO A 25 2.69 6.29 4.56
CA PRO A 25 2.59 4.86 4.26
C PRO A 25 3.91 4.34 3.69
N LEU A 26 4.29 3.13 4.08
CA LEU A 26 5.31 2.33 3.40
C LEU A 26 4.59 1.42 2.42
N SER A 27 4.89 1.53 1.12
CA SER A 27 4.28 0.65 0.12
C SER A 27 5.25 0.29 -1.01
N THR A 28 4.92 -0.81 -1.70
CA THR A 28 5.60 -1.29 -2.89
C THR A 28 4.89 -0.77 -4.13
N LEU A 29 5.65 -0.22 -5.07
CA LEU A 29 5.16 0.19 -6.38
C LEU A 29 5.83 -0.68 -7.44
N ALA A 30 5.03 -1.38 -8.23
CA ALA A 30 5.50 -2.26 -9.29
C ALA A 30 4.91 -1.81 -10.63
N CYS A 31 5.76 -1.75 -11.66
CA CYS A 31 5.30 -1.53 -13.03
C CYS A 31 4.56 -2.78 -13.51
N SER A 32 3.44 -2.59 -14.23
CA SER A 32 2.70 -3.70 -14.85
C SER A 32 3.54 -4.51 -15.85
N GLY A 33 4.58 -3.90 -16.42
CA GLY A 33 5.55 -4.56 -17.30
C GLY A 33 6.71 -5.24 -16.59
N ASN A 34 6.72 -5.33 -15.25
CA ASN A 34 7.77 -6.07 -14.54
C ASN A 34 7.77 -7.54 -14.98
N ARG A 35 8.95 -8.11 -15.25
CA ARG A 35 9.15 -9.47 -15.81
C ARG A 35 8.74 -9.69 -17.27
N ARG A 36 8.44 -8.63 -18.03
CA ARG A 36 8.19 -8.74 -19.48
C ARG A 36 9.36 -9.34 -20.27
N GLY A 37 10.60 -9.18 -19.81
CA GLY A 37 11.77 -9.81 -20.41
C GLY A 37 11.69 -11.34 -20.40
N ALA A 38 11.19 -11.95 -19.31
CA ALA A 38 10.99 -13.40 -19.23
C ALA A 38 9.90 -13.86 -20.22
N MET A 39 8.78 -13.13 -20.25
CA MET A 39 7.66 -13.38 -21.18
C MET A 39 8.11 -13.31 -22.65
N ASN A 40 8.98 -12.35 -23.00
CA ASN A 40 9.54 -12.22 -24.34
C ASN A 40 10.43 -13.42 -24.75
N ASN A 41 11.12 -14.04 -23.80
CA ASN A 41 11.95 -15.22 -24.09
C ASN A 41 11.09 -16.48 -24.28
N GLU A 42 9.99 -16.60 -23.53
CA GLU A 42 9.05 -17.71 -23.65
C GLU A 42 8.22 -17.62 -24.95
N GLU A 43 7.76 -16.42 -25.30
CA GLU A 43 6.88 -16.17 -26.46
C GLU A 43 7.64 -15.93 -27.77
N GLN A 44 8.97 -16.12 -27.79
CA GLN A 44 9.84 -15.91 -28.97
C GLN A 44 9.59 -14.58 -29.69
N GLY A 45 9.49 -13.51 -28.90
CA GLY A 45 9.72 -12.15 -29.34
C GLY A 45 8.64 -11.51 -30.22
N THR A 46 7.55 -11.01 -29.61
CA THR A 46 6.96 -9.72 -30.05
C THR A 46 6.11 -9.01 -28.98
N ILE A 47 6.40 -9.14 -27.68
CA ILE A 47 5.64 -8.39 -26.67
C ILE A 47 6.19 -6.96 -26.57
N ARG A 48 5.33 -6.00 -26.94
CA ARG A 48 5.68 -4.58 -26.98
C ARG A 48 5.94 -4.01 -25.58
N GLY A 49 6.86 -3.06 -25.51
CA GLY A 49 7.20 -2.28 -24.32
C GLY A 49 8.54 -2.67 -23.69
N ALA A 50 8.91 -1.99 -22.60
CA ALA A 50 10.22 -2.16 -21.98
C ALA A 50 10.47 -3.61 -21.48
N PRO A 51 11.61 -4.24 -21.81
CA PRO A 51 11.90 -5.65 -21.53
C PRO A 51 12.47 -5.85 -20.11
N TRP A 52 11.71 -5.46 -19.09
CA TRP A 52 12.13 -5.63 -17.71
C TRP A 52 12.23 -7.11 -17.35
N TYR A 53 13.40 -7.61 -16.97
CA TYR A 53 13.56 -8.97 -16.42
C TYR A 53 13.13 -9.02 -14.95
N VAL A 54 13.77 -8.21 -14.12
CA VAL A 54 13.41 -7.91 -12.73
C VAL A 54 13.77 -6.44 -12.46
N GLY A 55 13.19 -5.83 -11.41
CA GLY A 55 13.62 -4.51 -10.94
C GLY A 55 12.73 -3.34 -11.35
N ALA A 56 11.65 -3.55 -12.11
CA ALA A 56 10.62 -2.53 -12.27
C ALA A 56 9.65 -2.53 -11.08
N ILE A 57 10.21 -2.52 -9.87
CA ILE A 57 9.53 -2.58 -8.58
C ILE A 57 10.40 -1.90 -7.53
N GLY A 58 9.77 -1.15 -6.62
CA GLY A 58 10.48 -0.48 -5.53
C GLY A 58 9.61 -0.28 -4.30
N ASN A 59 10.24 -0.25 -3.13
CA ASN A 59 9.60 0.07 -1.86
C ASN A 59 9.97 1.49 -1.47
N ALA A 60 8.97 2.29 -1.08
CA ALA A 60 9.21 3.65 -0.63
C ALA A 60 8.29 4.02 0.53
N ARG A 61 8.78 4.91 1.40
CA ARG A 61 7.95 5.66 2.32
C ARG A 61 7.44 6.89 1.59
N TRP A 62 6.13 7.04 1.55
CA TRP A 62 5.48 8.17 0.91
C TRP A 62 5.13 9.22 1.95
N THR A 63 5.18 10.48 1.55
CA THR A 63 4.75 11.61 2.35
C THR A 63 3.94 12.54 1.46
N GLY A 64 2.88 13.14 1.99
CA GLY A 64 1.92 13.97 1.26
C GLY A 64 0.63 14.15 2.02
#